data_AF-A0AA86J4S9-F1
#
_entry.id   AF-A0AA86J4S9-F1
#
_cell.length_a   1.000
_cell.length_b   1.000
_cell.length_c   1.000
_cell.angle_alpha   90.00
_cell.angle_beta   90.00
_cell.angle_gamma   90.00
#
_symmetry.space_group_name_H-M   'P 1'
#
loop_
_entity.id
_entity.type
_entity.pdbx_description
1 polymer ?
#
loop_
_entity_poly.entity_id
_entity_poly.type
_entity_poly.pdbx_seq_one_letter_code
_entity_poly.pdbx_strand_id
1 'polypeptide(L)'
;MDIFEELRRAVARAREENDLPDFLAERLCRIADQPERYRRMAADIADLAGQVALYDTYGQTGYMGMGVNNAVLEGSIRRLEEAGRSPAGQ
;
A
#
# COMPACT_ATOMS: atom_id res chain seq x y z
N MET A 1 -16.45 7.48 1.15
CA MET A 1 -15.84 6.20 0.76
C MET A 1 -14.75 5.92 1.77
N ASP A 2 -14.70 4.73 2.34
CA ASP A 2 -13.70 4.43 3.34
C ASP A 2 -12.33 4.23 2.69
N ILE A 3 -11.31 4.84 3.26
CA ILE A 3 -9.96 4.86 2.72
C ILE A 3 -9.36 3.44 2.73
N PHE A 4 -9.68 2.63 3.74
CA PHE A 4 -9.23 1.24 3.82
C PHE A 4 -9.93 0.37 2.77
N GLU A 5 -11.20 0.65 2.45
CA GLU A 5 -11.87 0.01 1.30
C GLU A 5 -11.19 0.37 -0.02
N GLU A 6 -10.75 1.61 -0.21
CA GLU A 6 -10.03 2.04 -1.41
C GLU A 6 -8.71 1.29 -1.57
N LEU A 7 -7.92 1.19 -0.49
CA LEU A 7 -6.70 0.38 -0.47
C LEU A 7 -6.98 -1.07 -0.87
N ARG A 8 -8.03 -1.69 -0.30
CA ARG A 8 -8.36 -3.09 -0.60
C ARG A 8 -8.74 -3.31 -2.06
N ARG A 9 -9.46 -2.35 -2.67
CA ARG A 9 -9.81 -2.40 -4.10
C ARG A 9 -8.56 -2.23 -4.97
N ALA A 10 -7.68 -1.30 -4.64
CA ALA A 10 -6.42 -1.09 -5.35
C ALA A 10 -5.56 -2.36 -5.31
N VAL A 11 -5.44 -3.00 -4.15
CA VAL A 11 -4.70 -4.26 -3.97
C VAL A 11 -5.29 -5.38 -4.83
N ALA A 12 -6.61 -5.55 -4.81
CA ALA A 12 -7.27 -6.59 -5.60
C ALA A 12 -6.96 -6.42 -7.10
N ARG A 13 -7.08 -5.20 -7.61
CA ARG A 13 -6.74 -4.89 -9.00
C ARG A 13 -5.26 -5.10 -9.31
N ALA A 14 -4.35 -4.57 -8.50
CA ALA A 14 -2.92 -4.74 -8.71
C ALA A 14 -2.49 -6.22 -8.69
N ARG A 15 -3.18 -7.05 -7.90
CA ARG A 15 -2.91 -8.49 -7.83
C ARG A 15 -3.41 -9.26 -9.05
N GLU A 16 -4.56 -8.88 -9.61
CA GLU A 16 -5.10 -9.52 -10.83
C GLU A 16 -4.48 -8.99 -12.12
N GLU A 17 -4.23 -7.68 -12.20
CA GLU A 17 -3.82 -7.00 -13.44
C GLU A 17 -2.29 -6.86 -13.56
N ASN A 18 -1.56 -6.77 -12.44
CA ASN A 18 -0.16 -6.34 -12.42
C ASN A 18 0.80 -7.32 -11.71
N ASP A 19 0.34 -8.54 -11.44
CA ASP A 19 1.14 -9.57 -10.78
C ASP A 19 1.75 -9.04 -9.46
N LEU A 20 0.99 -8.24 -8.71
CA LEU A 20 1.42 -7.76 -7.40
C LEU A 20 1.70 -9.00 -6.53
N PRO A 21 2.92 -9.14 -5.99
CA PRO A 21 3.28 -10.36 -5.30
C PRO A 21 2.46 -10.52 -4.02
N ASP A 22 2.09 -11.76 -3.74
CA ASP A 22 1.17 -12.10 -2.65
C ASP A 22 1.60 -11.55 -1.29
N PHE A 23 2.90 -11.57 -0.98
CA PHE A 23 3.42 -11.06 0.29
C PHE A 23 3.15 -9.57 0.51
N LEU A 24 3.12 -8.75 -0.55
CA LEU A 24 2.73 -7.34 -0.47
C LEU A 24 1.22 -7.21 -0.33
N ALA A 25 0.46 -7.95 -1.14
CA ALA A 25 -0.99 -7.94 -1.09
C ALA A 25 -1.52 -8.33 0.31
N GLU A 26 -0.96 -9.37 0.91
CA GLU A 26 -1.31 -9.83 2.26
C GLU A 26 -1.02 -8.75 3.32
N ARG A 27 0.13 -8.07 3.24
CA ARG A 27 0.47 -6.96 4.16
C ARG A 27 -0.49 -5.79 4.01
N LEU A 28 -0.79 -5.39 2.78
CA LEU A 28 -1.72 -4.30 2.49
C LEU A 28 -3.14 -4.63 2.98
N CYS A 29 -3.59 -5.86 2.75
CA CYS A 29 -4.88 -6.32 3.25
C CYS A 29 -4.94 -6.35 4.78
N ARG A 30 -3.83 -6.74 5.45
CA ARG A 30 -3.73 -6.75 6.91
C ARG A 30 -3.77 -5.35 7.53
N ILE A 31 -3.26 -4.35 6.82
CA ILE A 31 -3.38 -2.94 7.21
C ILE A 31 -4.85 -2.50 7.06
N ALA A 32 -5.48 -2.82 5.92
CA ALA A 32 -6.89 -2.51 5.67
C ALA A 32 -7.86 -3.19 6.68
N ASP A 33 -7.49 -4.37 7.19
CA ASP A 33 -8.25 -5.14 8.19
C ASP A 33 -8.16 -4.54 9.61
N GLN A 34 -7.22 -3.62 9.85
CA GLN A 34 -7.02 -2.98 11.16
C GLN A 34 -7.28 -1.46 11.12
N PRO A 35 -8.47 -1.00 10.66
CA PRO A 35 -8.73 0.41 10.47
C PRO A 35 -8.60 1.21 11.78
N GLU A 36 -8.98 0.67 12.94
CA GLU A 36 -8.84 1.38 14.23
C GLU A 36 -7.39 1.72 14.58
N ARG A 37 -6.45 0.86 14.21
CA ARG A 37 -5.03 1.02 14.48
C ARG A 37 -4.41 2.08 13.58
N TYR A 38 -4.80 2.07 12.31
CA TYR A 38 -4.26 2.94 11.26
C TYR A 38 -5.13 4.16 10.97
N ARG A 39 -6.25 4.35 11.68
CA ARG A 39 -7.15 5.50 11.51
C ARG A 39 -6.44 6.83 11.72
N ARG A 40 -5.46 6.88 12.61
CA ARG A 40 -4.61 8.07 12.81
C ARG A 40 -3.63 8.32 11.65
N MET A 41 -3.43 7.33 10.80
CA MET A 41 -2.57 7.34 9.62
C MET A 41 -3.38 7.33 8.33
N ALA A 42 -4.65 7.75 8.36
CA ALA A 42 -5.52 7.74 7.18
C ALA A 42 -4.90 8.43 5.96
N ALA A 43 -4.09 9.49 6.16
CA ALA A 43 -3.35 10.14 5.09
C ALA A 43 -2.27 9.24 4.46
N ASP A 44 -1.50 8.52 5.28
CA ASP A 44 -0.48 7.56 4.84
C ASP A 44 -1.11 6.37 4.09
N ILE A 45 -2.24 5.88 4.58
CA ILE A 45 -3.00 4.82 3.92
C ILE A 45 -3.49 5.31 2.54
N ALA A 46 -3.85 6.59 2.42
CA ALA A 46 -4.40 7.14 1.18
C ALA A 46 -3.29 7.29 0.13
N ASP A 47 -2.10 7.71 0.58
CA ASP A 47 -0.89 7.69 -0.25
C ASP A 47 -0.57 6.26 -0.70
N LEU A 48 -0.65 5.29 0.22
CA LEU A 48 -0.41 3.88 -0.09
C LEU A 48 -1.40 3.33 -1.13
N ALA A 49 -2.69 3.66 -1.01
CA ALA A 49 -3.70 3.29 -2.00
C ALA A 49 -3.40 3.90 -3.38
N GLY A 50 -2.94 5.16 -3.41
CA GLY A 50 -2.46 5.82 -4.61
C GLY A 50 -1.23 5.12 -5.22
N GLN A 51 -0.26 4.74 -4.40
CA GLN A 51 0.94 4.00 -4.86
C GLN A 51 0.58 2.64 -5.46
N VAL A 52 -0.35 1.90 -4.83
CA VAL A 52 -0.84 0.61 -5.35
C VAL A 52 -1.62 0.82 -6.65
N ALA A 53 -2.41 1.87 -6.76
CA ALA A 53 -3.11 2.20 -8.00
C ALA A 53 -2.15 2.61 -9.13
N LEU A 54 -1.03 3.27 -8.81
CA LEU A 54 0.01 3.63 -9.77
C LEU A 54 0.94 2.47 -10.13
N TYR A 55 0.96 1.42 -9.32
CA TYR A 55 1.66 0.16 -9.64
C TYR A 55 1.18 -0.41 -10.99
N ASP A 56 -0.07 -0.12 -11.36
CA ASP A 56 -0.71 -0.49 -12.63
C ASP A 56 -0.09 0.14 -13.87
N THR A 57 0.05 1.47 -13.87
CA THR A 57 0.36 2.21 -15.09
C THR A 57 1.82 2.06 -15.53
N TYR A 58 2.72 1.69 -14.62
CA TYR A 58 4.17 1.75 -14.87
C TYR A 58 4.80 0.44 -15.31
N GLY A 59 4.10 -0.71 -15.21
CA GLY A 59 4.55 -1.97 -15.81
C GLY A 59 4.53 -1.96 -17.34
N GLN A 60 3.65 -1.15 -17.94
CA GLN A 60 3.47 -1.08 -19.41
C GLN A 60 4.30 0.00 -20.11
N THR A 61 4.78 1.02 -19.40
CA THR A 61 5.64 2.05 -20.01
C THR A 61 7.07 1.69 -19.66
N GLY A 62 7.88 1.31 -20.64
CA GLY A 62 9.30 0.96 -20.46
C GLY A 62 10.18 2.14 -20.04
N TYR A 63 9.80 2.86 -18.99
CA TYR A 63 10.55 3.99 -18.44
C TYR A 63 11.57 3.45 -17.44
N MET A 64 12.78 3.23 -17.97
CA MET A 64 13.99 3.03 -17.17
C MET A 64 14.20 4.25 -16.25
N GLY A 65 13.80 4.13 -14.98
CA GLY A 65 14.21 5.04 -13.91
C GLY A 65 13.03 5.71 -13.20
N MET A 66 12.92 5.45 -11.89
CA MET A 66 12.03 6.13 -10.94
C MET A 66 10.54 5.72 -10.92
N GLY A 67 10.20 4.48 -11.28
CA GLY A 67 8.90 3.91 -10.93
C GLY A 67 8.83 3.50 -9.46
N VAL A 68 7.63 3.54 -8.85
CA VAL A 68 7.37 2.89 -7.56
C VAL A 68 7.62 1.39 -7.74
N ASN A 69 8.84 0.96 -7.43
CA ASN A 69 9.22 -0.43 -7.50
C ASN A 69 8.61 -1.18 -6.31
N ASN A 70 8.59 -2.50 -6.36
CA ASN A 70 8.24 -3.38 -5.25
C ASN A 70 8.93 -2.94 -3.94
N ALA A 71 10.18 -2.48 -4.03
CA ALA A 71 10.95 -1.95 -2.90
C ALA A 71 10.42 -0.61 -2.33
N VAL A 72 9.86 0.27 -3.16
CA VAL A 72 9.25 1.54 -2.71
C VAL A 72 7.95 1.25 -1.99
N LEU A 73 7.10 0.41 -2.60
CA LEU A 73 5.83 0.01 -2.00
C LEU A 73 6.07 -0.75 -0.68
N GLU A 74 7.04 -1.68 -0.66
CA GLU A 74 7.47 -2.36 0.55
C GLU A 74 7.97 -1.38 1.63
N GLY A 75 8.75 -0.36 1.24
CA GLY A 75 9.22 0.67 2.14
C GLY A 75 8.08 1.46 2.79
N SER A 76 7.08 1.86 2.01
CA SER A 76 5.88 2.54 2.50
C SER A 76 5.07 1.66 3.46
N ILE A 77 4.82 0.40 3.07
CA ILE A 77 4.15 -0.60 3.91
C ILE A 77 4.90 -0.76 5.23
N ARG A 78 6.22 -0.94 5.18
CA ARG A 78 7.03 -1.15 6.38
C ARG A 78 6.97 0.05 7.33
N ARG A 79 7.05 1.27 6.81
CA ARG A 79 6.89 2.47 7.65
C ARG A 79 5.53 2.49 8.35
N LEU A 80 4.46 2.18 7.62
CA LEU A 80 3.12 2.09 8.18
C LEU A 80 3.03 1.01 9.26
N GLU A 81 3.57 -0.18 9.01
CA GLU A 81 3.63 -1.27 9.99
C GLU A 81 4.40 -0.86 11.26
N GLU A 82 5.57 -0.23 11.11
CA GLU A 82 6.38 0.25 12.22
C GLU A 82 5.67 1.37 13.01
N ALA A 83 5.04 2.30 12.31
CA ALA A 83 4.30 3.38 12.93
C ALA A 83 3.06 2.85 13.67
N GLY A 84 2.36 1.86 13.11
CA GLY A 84 1.25 1.16 13.78
C GLY A 84 1.72 0.27 14.93
N ARG A 85 2.98 -0.17 14.95
CA ARG A 85 3.58 -0.97 16.03
C ARG A 85 4.04 -0.13 17.22
N SER A 86 4.49 1.10 16.99
CA SER A 86 4.90 2.01 18.06
C SER A 86 3.66 2.61 18.75
N PRO A 87 3.35 2.24 20.01
CA PRO A 87 2.58 3.16 20.84
C PRO A 87 3.42 4.44 20.95
N ALA A 88 2.80 5.60 20.82
CA ALA A 88 3.44 6.88 21.15
C ALA A 88 4.19 6.73 22.48
N GLY A 89 5.52 6.87 22.44
CA GLY A 89 6.37 6.49 23.56
C GLY A 89 7.83 6.82 23.31
N GLN A 90 8.12 8.10 23.05
CA GLN A 90 9.31 8.80 23.56
C GLN A 90 8.91 10.22 23.90
#